data_AF-A0AA37BFG7-F1
#
_entry.id   AF-A0AA37BFG7-F1
#
_cell.length_a   1.000
_cell.length_b   1.000
_cell.length_c   1.000
_cell.angle_alpha   90.00
_cell.angle_beta   90.00
_cell.angle_gamma   90.00
#
_symmetry.space_group_name_H-M   'P 1'
#
loop_
_entity.id
_entity.type
_entity.pdbx_description
1 polymer ?
#
loop_
_entity_poly.entity_id
_entity_poly.type
_entity_poly.pdbx_seq_one_letter_code
_entity_poly.pdbx_strand_id
1 'polypeptide(L)' 'MEIRIVLPFDPDFHDPKSLAALEQRCTQHGREECAEPPIASVHYPPNGRVAACPRALRSIIEDAIKKFS' A
#
# COMPACT_ATOMS: atom_id res chain seq x y z
N MET A 1 14.23 -8.47 -5.84
CA MET A 1 13.25 -7.37 -5.68
C MET A 1 12.62 -7.56 -4.31
N GLU A 2 12.73 -6.59 -3.40
CA GLU A 2 12.21 -6.73 -2.03
C GLU A 2 10.85 -6.03 -1.91
N ILE A 3 9.87 -6.73 -1.33
CA ILE A 3 8.59 -6.16 -0.93
C ILE A 3 8.65 -5.94 0.58
N ARG A 4 8.33 -4.72 1.01
CA ARG A 4 8.30 -4.39 2.44
C ARG A 4 6.88 -4.02 2.83
N ILE A 5 6.37 -4.69 3.86
CA ILE A 5 5.05 -4.44 4.44
C ILE A 5 5.25 -3.90 5.86
N VAL A 6 4.65 -2.76 6.18
CA VAL A 6 4.64 -2.12 7.50
C VAL A 6 3.21 -2.13 8.04
N LEU A 7 3.06 -2.70 9.23
CA LEU A 7 1.79 -2.84 9.96
C LEU A 7 1.97 -2.31 11.41
N PRO A 8 1.06 -1.47 11.93
CA PRO A 8 -0.09 -0.87 11.22
C PRO A 8 0.36 0.15 10.15
N PHE A 9 -0.60 0.75 9.44
CA PHE A 9 -0.34 1.85 8.51
C PHE A 9 0.50 2.94 9.21
N ASP A 10 1.55 3.38 8.52
CA ASP A 10 2.52 4.36 9.00
C ASP A 10 2.59 5.51 7.97
N PRO A 11 2.03 6.69 8.27
CA PRO A 11 2.08 7.83 7.36
C PRO A 11 3.52 8.32 7.11
N ASP A 12 4.44 8.15 8.06
CA ASP A 12 5.84 8.57 7.94
C ASP A 12 6.65 7.65 7.01
N PHE A 13 6.11 6.47 6.68
CA PHE A 13 6.66 5.61 5.65
C PHE A 13 6.54 6.23 4.24
N HIS A 14 5.63 7.18 4.03
CA HIS A 14 5.36 7.78 2.73
C HIS A 14 6.06 9.13 2.56
N ASP A 15 6.08 9.64 1.31
CA ASP A 15 6.45 11.05 1.12
C ASP A 15 5.38 11.92 1.82
N PRO A 16 5.76 12.92 2.63
CA PRO A 16 4.80 13.79 3.34
C PRO A 16 3.82 14.53 2.43
N LYS A 17 4.14 14.68 1.14
CA LYS A 17 3.28 15.30 0.12
C LYS A 17 2.45 14.28 -0.68
N SER A 18 2.61 12.98 -0.40
CA SER A 18 1.82 11.94 -1.07
C SER A 18 0.38 11.90 -0.57
N LEU A 19 -0.54 11.41 -1.42
CA LEU A 19 -1.93 11.20 -1.03
C LEU A 19 -2.07 10.23 0.15
N ALA A 20 -1.16 9.25 0.26
CA ALA A 20 -1.14 8.31 1.38
C ALA A 20 -0.92 9.02 2.72
N ALA A 21 0.07 9.93 2.80
CA ALA A 21 0.36 10.70 4.01
C ALA A 21 -0.72 11.76 4.29
N LEU A 22 -1.22 12.44 3.25
CA LEU A 22 -2.15 13.57 3.40
C LEU A 22 -3.58 13.13 3.72
N GLU A 23 -4.08 12.09 3.04
CA GLU A 23 -5.48 11.69 3.15
C GLU A 23 -5.68 10.45 4.03
N GLN A 24 -4.60 9.69 4.31
CA GLN A 24 -4.67 8.43 5.04
C GLN A 24 -5.72 7.48 4.45
N ARG A 25 -5.73 7.35 3.11
CA ARG A 25 -6.63 6.48 2.36
C ARG A 25 -5.84 5.46 1.57
N CYS A 26 -6.49 4.36 1.20
CA CYS A 26 -5.90 3.38 0.29
C CYS A 26 -5.54 4.05 -1.05
N THR A 27 -4.26 3.98 -1.43
CA THR A 27 -3.78 4.52 -2.70
C THR A 27 -3.53 3.44 -3.75
N GLN A 28 -3.54 2.16 -3.36
CA GLN A 28 -3.29 1.05 -4.28
C GLN A 28 -4.37 0.87 -5.34
N HIS A 29 -5.64 1.17 -5.01
CA HIS A 29 -6.74 1.10 -5.97
C HIS A 29 -6.94 2.42 -6.73
N GLY A 30 -6.24 3.51 -6.37
CA GLY A 30 -6.56 4.86 -6.82
C GLY A 30 -7.54 5.59 -5.89
N ARG A 31 -7.41 6.94 -5.85
CA ARG A 31 -8.09 7.83 -4.88
C ARG A 31 -9.62 7.75 -4.93
N GLU A 32 -10.18 7.57 -6.14
CA GLU A 32 -11.63 7.58 -6.36
C GLU A 32 -12.26 6.18 -6.25
N GLU A 33 -11.43 5.12 -6.27
CA GLU A 33 -11.90 3.74 -6.39
C GLU A 33 -11.95 2.98 -5.06
N CYS A 34 -11.42 3.56 -3.98
CA CYS A 34 -11.40 2.92 -2.67
C CYS A 34 -11.63 3.92 -1.54
N ALA A 35 -12.71 3.69 -0.78
CA ALA A 35 -13.05 4.46 0.40
C ALA A 35 -12.55 3.83 1.71
N GLU A 36 -11.95 2.65 1.66
CA GLU A 36 -11.50 1.93 2.85
C GLU A 36 -10.23 2.58 3.45
N PRO A 37 -10.12 2.63 4.79
CA PRO A 37 -8.91 3.09 5.45
C PRO A 37 -7.75 2.11 5.18
N PRO A 38 -6.51 2.61 5.08
CA PRO A 38 -5.35 1.76 4.93
C PRO A 38 -5.05 1.06 6.26
N ILE A 39 -4.68 -0.21 6.17
CA ILE A 39 -4.21 -1.00 7.32
C ILE A 39 -2.70 -1.18 7.30
N ALA A 40 -2.07 -0.99 6.14
CA ALA A 40 -0.64 -1.22 5.92
C ALA A 40 -0.03 -0.15 5.03
N SER A 41 1.27 0.09 5.22
CA SER A 41 2.12 0.80 4.27
C SER A 41 3.04 -0.19 3.57
N VAL A 42 3.07 -0.16 2.25
CA VAL A 42 3.77 -1.17 1.46
C VAL A 42 4.71 -0.51 0.47
N HIS A 43 5.96 -0.96 0.42
CA HIS A 43 6.84 -0.71 -0.72
C HIS A 43 6.73 -1.91 -1.67
N TYR A 44 6.11 -1.69 -2.82
CA TYR A 44 5.84 -2.71 -3.83
C TYR A 44 6.35 -2.28 -5.21
N PRO A 45 7.58 -2.65 -5.61
CA PRO A 45 8.10 -2.29 -6.93
C PRO A 45 7.32 -2.97 -8.08
N PRO A 46 7.12 -2.27 -9.23
CA PRO A 46 7.59 -0.93 -9.57
C PRO A 46 6.68 0.21 -9.07
N ASN A 47 5.59 -0.10 -8.36
CA ASN A 47 4.55 0.85 -7.97
C ASN A 47 4.99 1.82 -6.84
N GLY A 48 6.16 1.61 -6.23
CA GLY A 48 6.68 2.47 -5.17
C GLY A 48 6.00 2.22 -3.83
N ARG A 49 5.82 3.28 -3.02
CA ARG A 49 5.18 3.20 -1.70
C ARG A 49 3.68 3.48 -1.82
N VAL A 50 2.87 2.58 -1.27
CA VAL A 50 1.41 2.65 -1.33
C VAL A 50 0.80 2.41 0.05
N ALA A 51 -0.32 3.07 0.32
CA ALA A 51 -1.17 2.77 1.45
C ALA A 51 -2.20 1.71 1.01
N ALA A 52 -2.32 0.62 1.76
CA ALA A 52 -3.12 -0.53 1.36
C ALA A 52 -4.24 -0.79 2.39
N CYS A 53 -5.49 -0.79 1.92
CA CYS A 53 -6.62 -1.36 2.67
C CYS A 53 -6.51 -2.91 2.73
N PRO A 54 -7.38 -3.60 3.50
CA PRO A 54 -7.32 -5.05 3.63
C PRO A 54 -7.35 -5.80 2.29
N ARG A 55 -8.20 -5.36 1.36
CA ARG A 55 -8.31 -5.96 0.01
C ARG A 55 -7.04 -5.75 -0.80
N ALA A 56 -6.51 -4.54 -0.81
CA ALA A 56 -5.27 -4.21 -1.51
C ALA A 56 -4.07 -5.00 -0.97
N LEU A 57 -3.95 -5.09 0.36
CA LEU A 57 -2.85 -5.83 0.99
C LEU A 57 -2.88 -7.30 0.60
N ARG A 58 -4.08 -7.92 0.61
CA ARG A 58 -4.26 -9.30 0.18
C ARG A 58 -3.80 -9.50 -1.26
N SER A 59 -4.25 -8.65 -2.18
CA SER A 59 -3.84 -8.74 -3.60
C SER A 59 -2.33 -8.58 -3.79
N ILE A 60 -1.69 -7.68 -3.04
CA ILE A 60 -0.23 -7.51 -3.08
C ILE A 60 0.48 -8.78 -2.62
N ILE A 61 0.04 -9.40 -1.52
CA ILE A 61 0.63 -10.65 -1.00
C ILE A 61 0.43 -11.79 -2.00
N GLU A 62 -0.76 -11.93 -2.59
CA GLU A 62 -1.03 -12.97 -3.59
C GLU A 62 -0.18 -12.79 -4.85
N ASP A 63 0.02 -11.56 -5.33
CA ASP A 63 0.89 -11.28 -6.48
C ASP A 63 2.37 -11.51 -6.13
N ALA A 64 2.80 -11.13 -4.92
CA ALA A 64 4.14 -11.41 -4.42
C ALA A 64 4.43 -12.92 -4.40
N ILE A 65 3.54 -13.72 -3.84
CA ILE A 65 3.68 -15.18 -3.77
C ILE A 65 3.83 -15.75 -5.17
N LYS A 66 3.00 -15.34 -6.14
CA LYS A 66 3.07 -15.80 -7.53
C LYS A 66 4.38 -15.44 -8.24
N LYS A 67 4.99 -14.31 -7.90
CA LYS A 67 6.25 -13.84 -8.51
C LYS A 67 7.49 -14.51 -7.95
N PHE A 68 7.41 -15.04 -6.73
CA PHE A 68 8.55 -15.65 -6.02
C PHE A 68 8.40 -17.15 -5.76
N SER A 69 7.29 -17.76 -6.17
CA SER A 69 7.11 -19.21 -6.32
C SER A 69 7.72 -19.70 -7.62
#